data_AF-A0A843L6Y8-F1
#
_entry.id   AF-A0A843L6Y8-F1
#
_cell.length_a   1.000
_cell.length_b   1.000
_cell.length_c   1.000
_cell.angle_alpha   90.00
_cell.angle_beta   90.00
_cell.angle_gamma   90.00
#
_symmetry.space_group_name_H-M   'P 1'
#
loop_
_entity.id
_entity.type
_entity.pdbx_description
1 polymer ?
#
loop_
_entity_poly.entity_id
_entity_poly.type
_entity_poly.pdbx_seq_one_letter_code
_entity_poly.pdbx_strand_id
1 'polypeptide(L)'
;MKIPLNELCFDFLSEGSDLHSFRCSDNDLNEFLHDDALYYLQERLASTRLVYHQGVLVGYFALVNDSIFADAITSEDGDGRFEARRYPAIKIAKLATHDEYTGRGIGTHMVAKAISTVVKLS
;
A
#
# COMPACT_ATOMS: atom_id res chain seq x y z
N MET A 1 -16.62 -14.73 6.07
CA MET A 1 -17.47 -13.52 5.93
C MET A 1 -16.58 -12.37 5.47
N LYS A 2 -17.08 -11.48 4.58
CA LYS A 2 -16.33 -10.28 4.15
C LYS A 2 -16.47 -9.17 5.19
N ILE A 3 -15.40 -8.42 5.44
CA ILE A 3 -15.42 -7.22 6.31
C ILE A 3 -15.66 -6.01 5.41
N PRO A 4 -16.71 -5.20 5.64
CA PRO A 4 -17.02 -4.05 4.81
C PRO A 4 -16.07 -2.87 5.08
N LEU A 5 -15.89 -2.01 4.08
CA LEU A 5 -14.94 -0.88 4.14
C LEU A 5 -15.17 0.07 5.32
N ASN A 6 -16.43 0.32 5.69
CA ASN A 6 -16.80 1.22 6.79
C ASN A 6 -16.46 0.67 8.18
N GLU A 7 -16.11 -0.61 8.29
CA GLU A 7 -15.62 -1.24 9.53
C GLU A 7 -14.08 -1.26 9.61
N LEU A 8 -13.40 -0.67 8.62
CA LEU A 8 -11.95 -0.54 8.58
C LEU A 8 -11.52 0.90 8.88
N CYS A 9 -10.58 1.05 9.81
CA CYS A 9 -9.86 2.30 10.02
C CYS A 9 -8.54 2.28 9.23
N PHE A 10 -8.16 3.41 8.65
CA PHE A 10 -6.92 3.56 7.89
C PHE A 10 -6.11 4.71 8.45
N ASP A 11 -4.99 4.39 9.08
CA ASP A 11 -4.10 5.36 9.72
C ASP A 11 -2.73 5.38 9.04
N PHE A 12 -1.99 6.46 9.23
CA PHE A 12 -0.59 6.50 8.81
C PHE A 12 0.27 5.75 9.83
N LEU A 13 1.28 5.04 9.33
CA LEU A 13 2.36 4.56 10.18
C LEU A 13 3.02 5.77 10.89
N SER A 14 3.35 5.58 12.16
CA SER A 14 4.07 6.53 13.00
C SER A 14 4.94 5.79 14.01
N GLU A 15 5.90 6.48 14.65
CA GLU A 15 6.79 5.89 15.67
C GLU A 15 6.05 5.25 16.85
N GLY A 16 4.81 5.67 17.14
CA GLY A 16 3.97 5.10 18.20
C GLY A 16 3.08 3.94 17.77
N SER A 17 3.20 3.46 16.53
CA SER A 17 2.35 2.38 16.02
C SER A 17 2.78 1.03 16.59
N ASP A 18 1.85 0.28 17.17
CA ASP A 18 2.09 -1.11 17.56
C ASP A 18 1.93 -2.03 16.33
N LEU A 19 3.06 -2.63 15.91
CA LEU A 19 3.13 -3.50 14.74
C LEU A 19 3.22 -4.98 15.12
N HIS A 20 3.55 -5.31 16.38
CA HIS A 20 3.95 -6.66 16.79
C HIS A 20 2.89 -7.73 16.55
N SER A 21 1.61 -7.32 16.57
CA SER A 21 0.49 -8.22 16.31
C SER A 21 0.36 -8.63 14.85
N PHE A 22 1.03 -7.95 13.90
CA PHE A 22 0.88 -8.23 12.48
C PHE A 22 1.75 -9.41 12.01
N ARG A 23 1.10 -10.39 11.38
CA ARG A 23 1.76 -11.44 10.60
C ARG A 23 0.95 -11.82 9.37
N CYS A 24 1.65 -12.03 8.27
CA CYS A 24 1.12 -12.64 7.05
C CYS A 24 2.02 -13.78 6.57
N SER A 25 1.55 -14.53 5.57
CA SER A 25 2.23 -15.70 5.02
C SER A 25 3.56 -15.40 4.29
N ASP A 26 3.84 -14.13 4.02
CA ASP A 26 5.03 -13.66 3.31
C ASP A 26 6.01 -13.00 4.29
N ASN A 27 7.18 -13.62 4.47
CA ASN A 27 8.18 -13.13 5.41
C ASN A 27 8.78 -11.78 4.99
N ASP A 28 8.97 -11.52 3.70
CA ASP A 28 9.52 -10.25 3.21
C ASP A 28 8.55 -9.09 3.47
N LEU A 29 7.25 -9.38 3.51
CA LEU A 29 6.23 -8.41 3.91
C LEU A 29 6.17 -8.23 5.43
N ASN A 30 6.48 -9.25 6.21
CA ASN A 30 6.59 -9.13 7.67
C ASN A 30 7.83 -8.31 8.04
N GLU A 31 9.01 -8.69 7.54
CA GLU A 31 10.29 -8.00 7.77
C GLU A 31 10.20 -6.53 7.36
N PHE A 32 9.63 -6.23 6.18
CA PHE A 32 9.44 -4.84 5.79
C PHE A 32 8.64 -4.05 6.84
N LEU A 33 7.52 -4.60 7.35
CA LEU A 33 6.68 -3.86 8.27
C LEU A 33 7.39 -3.63 9.61
N HIS A 34 8.02 -4.68 10.15
CA HIS A 34 8.61 -4.67 11.49
C HIS A 34 9.95 -3.94 11.54
N ASP A 35 10.78 -4.08 10.50
CA ASP A 35 12.18 -3.65 10.53
C ASP A 35 12.43 -2.42 9.65
N ASP A 36 11.76 -2.32 8.49
CA ASP A 36 12.06 -1.27 7.50
C ASP A 36 11.08 -0.10 7.49
N ALA A 37 9.80 -0.33 7.76
CA ALA A 37 8.74 0.62 7.42
C ALA A 37 8.89 1.97 8.15
N LEU A 38 9.38 1.96 9.40
CA LEU A 38 9.68 3.18 10.15
C LEU A 38 10.87 3.94 9.58
N TYR A 39 11.94 3.24 9.18
CA TYR A 39 13.07 3.85 8.49
C TYR A 39 12.63 4.49 7.16
N TYR A 40 11.80 3.78 6.37
CA TYR A 40 11.26 4.29 5.11
C TYR A 40 10.37 5.52 5.30
N LEU A 41 9.64 5.60 6.42
CA LEU A 41 8.88 6.80 6.80
C LEU A 41 9.82 7.98 7.09
N GLN A 42 10.85 7.76 7.92
CA GLN A 42 11.81 8.80 8.33
C GLN A 42 12.57 9.38 7.13
N GLU A 43 13.00 8.52 6.22
CA GLU A 43 13.72 8.90 5.00
C GLU A 43 12.79 9.29 3.83
N ARG A 44 11.47 9.32 4.04
CA ARG A 44 10.46 9.66 3.03
C ARG A 44 10.51 8.78 1.78
N LEU A 45 10.94 7.52 1.95
CA LEU A 45 11.02 6.51 0.90
C LEU A 45 9.66 5.87 0.63
N ALA A 46 8.79 5.78 1.63
CA ALA A 46 7.44 5.26 1.48
C ALA A 46 6.43 5.95 2.42
N SER A 47 5.19 6.02 1.95
CA SER A 47 4.02 6.36 2.77
C SER A 47 3.24 5.09 3.09
N THR A 48 3.38 4.60 4.31
CA THR A 48 2.72 3.37 4.78
C THR A 48 1.40 3.70 5.50
N ARG A 49 0.32 3.04 5.08
CA ARG A 49 -0.96 3.04 5.80
C ARG A 49 -1.20 1.72 6.50
N LEU A 50 -1.60 1.81 7.76
CA LEU A 50 -2.02 0.70 8.59
C LEU A 50 -3.54 0.58 8.52
N VAL A 51 -4.05 -0.65 8.57
CA VAL A 51 -5.48 -0.96 8.48
C VAL A 51 -5.91 -1.69 9.72
N TYR A 52 -6.88 -1.11 10.43
CA TYR A 52 -7.40 -1.67 11.67
C TYR A 52 -8.84 -2.12 11.52
N HIS A 53 -9.18 -3.25 12.15
CA HIS A 53 -10.55 -3.70 12.34
C HIS A 53 -10.76 -3.98 13.83
N GLN A 54 -11.70 -3.29 14.46
CA GLN A 54 -11.97 -3.41 15.90
C GLN A 54 -10.70 -3.25 16.78
N GLY A 55 -9.78 -2.37 16.36
CA GLY A 55 -8.52 -2.11 17.06
C GLY A 55 -7.38 -3.09 16.74
N VAL A 56 -7.63 -4.15 15.99
CA VAL A 56 -6.60 -5.12 15.57
C VAL A 56 -5.98 -4.68 14.25
N LEU A 57 -4.65 -4.74 14.14
CA LEU A 57 -3.92 -4.46 12.90
C LEU A 57 -4.11 -5.63 11.91
N VAL A 58 -4.97 -5.43 10.91
CA VAL A 58 -5.41 -6.49 9.98
C VAL A 58 -4.79 -6.38 8.59
N GLY A 59 -4.07 -5.30 8.30
CA GLY A 59 -3.44 -5.09 7.01
C GLY A 59 -2.58 -3.84 6.97
N TYR A 60 -1.75 -3.74 5.95
CA TYR A 60 -1.06 -2.50 5.62
C TYR A 60 -0.77 -2.43 4.11
N PHE A 61 -0.52 -1.21 3.63
CA PHE A 61 0.07 -1.00 2.31
C PHE A 61 1.03 0.20 2.32
N ALA A 62 2.04 0.15 1.45
CA ALA A 62 3.03 1.22 1.29
C ALA A 62 2.99 1.77 -0.13
N LEU A 63 2.90 3.10 -0.26
CA LEU A 63 2.97 3.81 -1.52
C LEU A 63 4.34 4.49 -1.67
N VAL A 64 4.92 4.40 -2.86
CA VAL A 64 6.18 5.07 -3.21
C VAL A 64 6.01 5.83 -4.52
N ASN A 65 6.79 6.91 -4.68
CA ASN A 65 6.93 7.57 -5.97
C ASN A 65 7.74 6.67 -6.91
N ASP A 66 7.30 6.53 -8.15
CA ASP A 66 8.00 5.71 -9.14
C ASP A 66 7.83 6.31 -10.54
N SER A 67 8.43 5.66 -11.52
CA SER A 67 8.32 6.01 -12.93
C SER A 67 8.38 4.76 -13.79
N ILE A 68 7.54 4.68 -14.82
CA ILE A 68 7.54 3.56 -15.77
C ILE A 68 8.23 4.02 -17.05
N PHE A 69 9.17 3.25 -17.58
CA PHE A 69 9.80 3.57 -18.86
C PHE A 69 8.77 3.51 -19.99
N ALA A 70 8.81 4.49 -20.88
CA ALA A 70 7.85 4.61 -21.98
C ALA A 70 7.91 3.43 -22.96
N ASP A 71 9.06 2.77 -23.10
CA ASP A 71 9.24 1.60 -23.95
C ASP A 71 8.64 0.31 -23.36
N ALA A 72 8.30 0.29 -22.07
CA ALA A 72 7.59 -0.80 -21.41
C ALA A 72 6.06 -0.68 -21.54
N ILE A 73 5.55 0.42 -22.11
CA ILE A 73 4.12 0.69 -22.24
C ILE A 73 3.67 0.33 -23.65
N THR A 74 2.60 -0.46 -23.73
CA THR A 74 1.98 -0.80 -25.01
C THR A 74 1.26 0.41 -25.60
N SER A 75 1.02 0.40 -26.91
CA SER A 75 0.25 1.47 -27.55
C SER A 75 -1.22 1.54 -27.08
N GLU A 76 -1.72 0.53 -26.38
CA GLU A 76 -3.08 0.51 -25.83
C GLU A 76 -3.17 1.24 -24.48
N ASP A 77 -2.08 1.22 -23.70
CA ASP A 77 -2.01 1.84 -22.36
C ASP A 77 -1.31 3.21 -22.35
N GLY A 78 -0.60 3.55 -23.43
CA GLY A 78 0.18 4.79 -23.57
C GLY A 78 -0.45 5.82 -24.49
N ASP A 79 0.05 7.05 -24.43
CA ASP A 79 -0.23 8.08 -25.44
C ASP A 79 0.97 8.19 -26.38
N GLY A 80 0.76 7.95 -27.69
CA GLY A 80 1.82 8.08 -28.69
C GLY A 80 2.38 9.51 -28.84
N ARG A 81 1.72 10.50 -28.24
CA ARG A 81 2.20 11.89 -28.13
C ARG A 81 3.00 12.14 -26.86
N PHE A 82 3.13 11.15 -25.97
CA PHE A 82 3.92 11.29 -24.76
C PHE A 82 5.41 11.21 -25.10
N GLU A 83 6.07 12.36 -25.11
CA GLU A 83 7.47 12.47 -25.55
C GLU A 83 8.49 12.15 -24.45
N ALA A 84 8.06 12.12 -23.19
CA ALA A 84 8.98 11.87 -22.08
C ALA A 84 9.37 10.39 -22.00
N ARG A 85 10.62 10.12 -21.63
CA ARG A 85 11.16 8.75 -21.49
C ARG A 85 10.47 7.93 -20.41
N ARG A 86 9.77 8.58 -19.48
CA ARG A 86 9.20 7.95 -18.30
C ARG A 86 7.87 8.57 -17.92
N TYR A 87 6.88 7.72 -17.70
CA TYR A 87 5.59 8.09 -17.15
C TYR A 87 5.70 8.23 -15.63
N PRO A 88 5.18 9.31 -15.03
CA PRO A 88 5.10 9.41 -13.58
C PRO A 88 4.15 8.34 -13.05
N ALA A 89 4.52 7.69 -11.95
CA ALA A 89 3.72 6.65 -11.34
C ALA A 89 3.77 6.74 -9.81
N ILE A 90 2.75 6.16 -9.19
CA ILE A 90 2.76 5.82 -7.77
C ILE A 90 2.66 4.30 -7.69
N LYS A 91 3.66 3.68 -7.07
CA LYS A 91 3.73 2.22 -6.93
C LYS A 91 3.19 1.81 -5.56
N ILE A 92 2.31 0.81 -5.55
CA ILE A 92 1.97 0.06 -4.34
C ILE A 92 3.14 -0.91 -4.10
N ALA A 93 4.12 -0.51 -3.30
CA ALA A 93 5.36 -1.25 -3.11
C ALA A 93 5.16 -2.48 -2.22
N LYS A 94 4.25 -2.37 -1.24
CA LYS A 94 3.92 -3.43 -0.28
C LYS A 94 2.42 -3.41 -0.04
N LEU A 95 1.80 -4.59 0.07
CA LEU A 95 0.39 -4.75 0.41
C LEU A 95 0.21 -6.11 1.06
N ALA A 96 -0.22 -6.13 2.32
CA ALA A 96 -0.34 -7.37 3.09
C ALA A 96 -1.62 -7.35 3.93
N THR A 97 -2.31 -8.50 3.97
CA THR A 97 -3.42 -8.74 4.90
C THR A 97 -2.95 -9.74 5.94
N HIS A 98 -3.31 -9.52 7.20
CA HIS A 98 -3.00 -10.44 8.30
C HIS A 98 -3.59 -11.83 8.00
N ASP A 99 -2.86 -12.91 8.34
CA ASP A 99 -3.23 -14.29 7.97
C ASP A 99 -4.65 -14.68 8.41
N GLU A 100 -4.99 -14.42 9.67
CA GLU A 100 -6.33 -14.68 10.23
C GLU A 100 -7.48 -13.93 9.51
N TYR A 101 -7.14 -12.89 8.75
CA TYR A 101 -8.06 -12.00 8.05
C TYR A 101 -8.03 -12.16 6.52
N THR A 102 -7.22 -13.08 6.00
CA THR A 102 -7.16 -13.41 4.57
C THR A 102 -8.53 -13.85 4.03
N GLY A 103 -8.79 -13.58 2.76
CA GLY A 103 -10.07 -13.91 2.10
C GLY A 103 -11.26 -13.04 2.53
N ARG A 104 -11.12 -12.13 3.51
CA ARG A 104 -12.22 -11.29 4.03
C ARG A 104 -12.42 -9.96 3.28
N GLY A 105 -11.70 -9.71 2.19
CA GLY A 105 -11.89 -8.53 1.33
C GLY A 105 -11.05 -7.30 1.71
N ILE A 106 -10.25 -7.37 2.77
CA ILE A 106 -9.41 -6.27 3.26
C ILE A 106 -8.41 -5.81 2.19
N GLY A 107 -7.74 -6.74 1.49
CA GLY A 107 -6.84 -6.41 0.38
C GLY A 107 -7.49 -5.55 -0.71
N THR A 108 -8.73 -5.88 -1.11
CA THR A 108 -9.49 -5.10 -2.08
C THR A 108 -9.77 -3.68 -1.56
N HIS A 109 -10.12 -3.56 -0.29
CA HIS A 109 -10.33 -2.26 0.36
C HIS A 109 -9.05 -1.43 0.46
N MET A 110 -7.89 -2.05 0.67
CA MET A 110 -6.59 -1.38 0.63
C MET A 110 -6.27 -0.82 -0.75
N VAL A 111 -6.48 -1.59 -1.82
CA VAL A 111 -6.28 -1.10 -3.20
C VAL A 111 -7.22 0.07 -3.51
N ALA A 112 -8.50 -0.04 -3.15
CA ALA A 112 -9.46 1.06 -3.32
C ALA A 112 -9.04 2.32 -2.55
N LYS A 113 -8.53 2.17 -1.32
CA LYS A 113 -8.01 3.28 -0.52
C LYS A 113 -6.74 3.90 -1.14
N ALA A 114 -5.84 3.07 -1.68
CA ALA A 114 -4.64 3.53 -2.38
C ALA A 114 -5.03 4.40 -3.59
N ILE A 115 -5.92 3.91 -4.46
CA ILE A 115 -6.44 4.66 -5.61
C ILE A 115 -7.10 5.97 -5.16
N SER A 116 -7.98 5.91 -4.15
CA SER A 116 -8.64 7.11 -3.60
C SER A 116 -7.64 8.13 -3.04
N THR A 117 -6.53 7.68 -2.46
CA THR A 117 -5.46 8.56 -1.98
C THR A 117 -4.81 9.30 -3.13
N VAL A 118 -4.52 8.62 -4.24
CA VAL A 118 -3.88 9.20 -5.43
C VAL A 118 -4.82 10.17 -6.16
N VAL A 119 -6.08 9.82 -6.34
CA VAL A 119 -7.06 10.68 -7.04
C VAL A 119 -7.26 12.02 -6.32
N LYS A 120 -7.18 12.05 -4.98
CA LYS A 120 -7.29 13.31 -4.20
C LYS A 120 -6.10 14.25 -4.34
N LEU A 121 -4.98 13.78 -4.90
CA LEU A 121 -3.80 14.60 -5.18
C LEU A 121 -3.86 15.26 -6.57
N SER A 122 -4.82 14.84 -7.41
CA SER A 122 -5.12 15.44 -8.73
C SER A 122 -6.14 16.55 -8.59
#